data_AF-A0A357ZZ67-F1
#
_entry.id   AF-A0A357ZZ67-F1
#
_cell.length_a   1.000
_cell.length_b   1.000
_cell.length_c   1.000
_cell.angle_alpha   90.00
_cell.angle_beta   90.00
_cell.angle_gamma   90.00
#
_symmetry.space_group_name_H-M   'P 1'
#
loop_
_entity.id
_entity.type
_entity.pdbx_description
1 polymer ?
#
loop_
_entity_poly.entity_id
_entity_poly.type
_entity_poly.pdbx_seq_one_letter_code
_entity_poly.pdbx_strand_id
1 'polypeptide(L)' 'VRVKIGGGLAGHNGLRSIKSHLHDDGFVRVRIGVGKPPSKEGGADHVLKRVGKADREALDVAIEVAA' A
#
# COMPACT_ATOMS: atom_id res chain seq x y z
N VAL A 1 -10.02 -2.82 2.49
CA VAL A 1 -9.16 -2.14 3.49
C VAL A 1 -8.74 -3.12 4.57
N ARG A 2 -7.56 -2.97 5.18
CA ARG A 2 -7.13 -3.75 6.36
C ARG A 2 -6.35 -2.88 7.34
N VAL A 3 -6.67 -2.94 8.62
CA VAL A 3 -5.85 -2.33 9.68
C VAL A 3 -4.84 -3.35 10.19
N LYS A 4 -3.59 -2.93 10.43
CA LYS A 4 -2.54 -3.78 11.00
C LYS A 4 -1.69 -2.98 11.97
N ILE A 5 -1.26 -3.62 13.05
CA ILE A 5 -0.22 -3.14 13.95
C ILE A 5 1.05 -3.91 13.63
N GLY A 6 2.11 -3.17 13.34
CA GLY A 6 3.43 -3.62 12.94
C GLY A 6 3.57 -4.80 12.00
N GLY A 7 4.69 -5.51 12.10
CA GLY A 7 5.09 -6.61 11.21
C GLY A 7 5.63 -6.18 9.84
N GLY A 8 5.91 -7.17 8.98
CA GLY A 8 6.66 -6.98 7.73
C GLY A 8 6.15 -5.88 6.79
N LEU A 9 7.06 -5.28 6.03
CA LEU A 9 6.82 -4.07 5.23
C LEU A 9 6.27 -4.33 3.82
N ALA A 10 6.09 -5.61 3.45
CA ALA A 10 5.49 -6.06 2.20
C ALA A 10 6.09 -5.43 0.93
N GLY A 11 7.40 -5.16 0.92
CA GLY A 11 8.10 -4.57 -0.22
C GLY A 11 7.87 -3.07 -0.43
N HIS A 12 7.15 -2.38 0.46
CA HIS A 12 6.85 -0.95 0.30
C HIS A 12 8.03 -0.07 0.72
N ASN A 13 8.60 0.67 -0.23
CA ASN A 13 9.78 1.52 0.02
C ASN A 13 9.50 2.65 1.03
N GLY A 14 8.32 3.28 0.99
CA GLY A 14 7.92 4.27 2.00
C GLY A 14 7.89 3.72 3.43
N LEU A 15 7.34 2.52 3.65
CA LEU A 15 7.34 1.88 4.97
C LEU A 15 8.76 1.49 5.41
N ARG A 16 9.65 1.15 4.47
CA ARG A 16 11.07 0.90 4.74
C ARG A 16 11.76 2.16 5.27
N SER A 17 11.48 3.31 4.65
CA SER A 17 11.98 4.60 5.11
C SER A 17 11.42 4.98 6.48
N ILE A 18 10.12 4.82 6.71
CA ILE A 18 9.51 5.10 8.03
C ILE A 18 10.17 4.24 9.12
N LYS A 19 10.28 2.93 8.89
CA LYS A 19 10.95 2.02 9.83
C LYS A 19 12.41 2.43 10.08
N SER A 20 13.15 2.86 9.06
CA SER A 20 14.55 3.23 9.23
C SER A 20 14.74 4.49 10.07
N HIS A 21 13.78 5.41 10.06
CA HIS A 21 13.85 6.65 10.84
C HIS A 21 13.25 6.53 12.24
N LEU A 22 12.21 5.70 12.39
CA LEU A 22 11.59 5.44 13.69
C LEU A 22 12.33 4.36 14.49
N HIS A 23 13.17 3.57 13.81
CA HIS A 23 13.83 2.37 14.36
C HIS A 23 12.85 1.34 14.96
N ASP A 24 11.58 1.42 14.56
CA ASP A 24 10.51 0.58 15.05
C ASP A 24 9.58 0.20 13.90
N ASP A 25 8.98 -0.99 14.01
CA ASP A 25 7.90 -1.41 13.14
C ASP A 25 6.57 -1.59 13.84
N GLY A 26 6.42 -1.26 15.13
CA GLY A 26 5.20 -1.36 15.93
C GLY A 26 4.07 -0.38 15.57
N PHE A 27 4.23 0.44 14.54
CA PHE A 27 3.25 1.46 14.16
C PHE A 27 1.95 0.87 13.58
N VAL A 28 0.85 1.59 13.79
CA VAL A 28 -0.47 1.30 13.22
C VAL A 28 -0.50 1.75 11.77
N ARG A 29 -1.09 0.93 10.89
CA ARG A 29 -1.24 1.24 9.47
C ARG A 29 -2.57 0.76 8.91
N VAL A 30 -3.23 1.64 8.16
CA VAL A 30 -4.38 1.30 7.31
C VAL A 30 -3.84 0.93 5.92
N ARG A 31 -4.19 -0.25 5.43
CA ARG A 31 -3.73 -0.78 4.13
C ARG A 31 -4.88 -0.79 3.14
N ILE A 32 -4.69 -0.12 2.02
CA ILE A 32 -5.57 -0.18 0.84
C ILE A 32 -4.84 -0.98 -0.25
N GLY A 33 -5.53 -1.97 -0.82
CA GLY A 33 -4.95 -2.83 -1.86
C GLY A 33 -5.10 -2.17 -3.23
N VAL A 34 -4.01 -2.13 -4.01
CA VAL A 34 -3.97 -1.55 -5.37
C VAL A 34 -3.71 -2.59 -6.46
N GLY A 35 -4.08 -3.85 -6.19
CA GLY A 35 -3.78 -4.99 -7.07
C GLY A 35 -2.33 -5.47 -6.97
N LYS A 36 -1.95 -6.41 -7.85
CA LYS A 36 -0.59 -6.95 -7.97
C LYS A 36 0.03 -6.49 -9.29
N PRO A 37 1.33 -6.19 -9.31
CA PRO A 37 2.04 -5.94 -10.56
C PRO A 37 2.09 -7.23 -11.41
N PRO A 38 2.23 -7.11 -12.75
CA PRO A 38 2.29 -8.26 -13.65
C PRO A 38 3.54 -9.13 -13.45
N SER A 39 4.62 -8.57 -12.89
CA SER A 39 5.83 -9.29 -12.49
C SER A 39 6.38 -8.73 -11.17
N LYS A 40 7.33 -9.43 -10.55
CA LYS A 40 7.95 -8.98 -9.29
C LYS A 40 8.77 -7.70 -9.49
N GLU A 41 9.37 -7.55 -10.66
CA GLU A 41 10.24 -6.44 -11.04
C GLU A 41 9.43 -5.19 -11.42
N GLY A 42 8.19 -5.37 -11.90
CA GLY A 42 7.30 -4.30 -12.35
C GLY A 42 6.62 -3.49 -11.23
N GLY A 43 7.06 -3.62 -9.98
CA GLY A 43 6.43 -2.96 -8.84
C GLY A 43 6.49 -1.43 -8.91
N ALA A 44 7.62 -0.86 -9.33
CA ALA A 44 7.79 0.60 -9.45
C ALA A 44 6.85 1.18 -10.53
N ASP A 45 6.85 0.58 -11.72
CA ASP A 45 5.97 1.02 -12.80
C ASP A 45 4.48 0.84 -12.45
N HIS A 46 4.12 -0.22 -11.72
CA HIS A 46 2.75 -0.46 -11.28
C HIS A 46 2.22 0.66 -10.39
N VAL A 47 3.00 1.13 -9.42
CA VAL A 47 2.55 2.17 -8.48
C VAL A 47 2.58 3.58 -9.07
N LEU A 48 3.30 3.81 -10.17
CA LEU A 48 3.36 5.09 -10.88
C LEU A 48 2.29 5.22 -11.98
N LYS A 49 1.65 4.12 -12.37
CA LYS A 49 0.58 4.13 -13.39
C LYS A 49 -0.71 4.74 -12.86
N ARG A 50 -1.47 5.33 -13.77
CA ARG A 50 -2.82 5.80 -13.49
C ARG A 50 -3.74 4.60 -13.23
N VAL A 51 -4.59 4.72 -12.21
CA VAL A 51 -5.61 3.72 -11.88
C VAL A 51 -6.66 3.67 -13.00
N GLY A 52 -6.96 2.47 -13.49
CA GLY A 52 -7.98 2.23 -14.51
C GLY A 52 -9.40 2.46 -13.97
N LYS A 53 -10.39 2.64 -14.87
CA LYS A 53 -11.77 2.97 -14.47
C LYS A 53 -12.39 1.93 -13.53
N ALA A 54 -12.23 0.64 -13.83
CA ALA A 54 -12.78 -0.44 -13.01
C ALA A 54 -12.17 -0.47 -11.60
N ASP A 55 -10.84 -0.32 -11.50
CA ASP A 55 -10.16 -0.30 -10.20
C ASP A 55 -10.47 0.99 -9.41
N ARG A 56 -10.78 2.08 -10.11
CA ARG A 56 -11.08 3.37 -9.49
C ARG A 56 -12.33 3.32 -8.62
N GLU A 57 -13.41 2.73 -9.12
CA GLU A 57 -14.67 2.60 -8.36
C GLU A 57 -14.47 1.80 -7.06
N ALA A 58 -13.73 0.68 -7.15
CA ALA A 58 -13.39 -0.12 -5.98
C ALA A 58 -12.48 0.64 -5.00
N LEU A 59 -11.56 1.45 -5.51
CA LEU A 59 -10.66 2.27 -4.71
C LEU A 59 -11.40 3.39 -3.98
N ASP A 60 -12.35 4.05 -4.63
CA ASP A 60 -13.15 5.11 -4.04
C ASP A 60 -13.94 4.58 -2.82
N VAL A 61 -14.60 3.41 -2.95
CA VAL A 61 -15.25 2.73 -1.81
C VAL A 61 -14.25 2.40 -0.69
N ALA A 62 -13.05 1.94 -1.06
CA ALA A 62 -12.02 1.62 -0.08
C ALA A 62 -11.45 2.87 0.63
N ILE A 63 -11.45 4.03 -0.03
CA ILE A 63 -11.05 5.31 0.56
C ILE A 63 -12.10 5.76 1.56
N GLU A 64 -13.38 5.71 1.22
CA GLU A 64 -14.48 6.05 2.13
C GLU A 64 -14.48 5.17 3.39
N VAL A 65 -14.23 3.88 3.25
CA VAL A 65 -14.11 2.95 4.40
C VAL A 65 -12.87 3.23 5.27
N ALA A 66 -11.84 3.88 4.72
CA ALA A 66 -10.60 4.14 5.42
C ALA A 66 -10.55 5.51 6.12
N ALA A 67 -11.43 6.43 5.74
CA ALA A 67 -11.59 7.76 6.35
C ALA A 67 -12.27 7.66 7.71
#